data_AF-A0A535SW33-F1
#
_entry.id   AF-A0A535SW33-F1
#
_cell.length_a   1.000
_cell.length_b   1.000
_cell.length_c   1.000
_cell.angle_alpha   90.00
_cell.angle_beta   90.00
_cell.angle_gamma   90.00
#
_symmetry.space_group_name_H-M   'P 1'
#
loop_
_entity.id
_entity.type
_entity.pdbx_description
1 polymer ?
#
loop_
_entity_poly.entity_id
_entity_poly.type
_entity_poly.pdbx_seq_one_letter_code
_entity_poly.pdbx_strand_id
1 'polypeptide(L)'
;MEQGLEAVAYFDPPNLVWPFGAHVCVVEVDPETGAVEIQKYVAVDDCGNIINPTIVEGQIHGGVTQGIGQALFEEMIYDEESGQLKTGTLIDYSVPTANEIPNLITDNTVTPSPTNELGVKGIGEAGTIAASAAVINAISDALTPFGIKQPALGADQGGTQVIPAAFEYARASSVEEASKLLGKYGEDAKVLAGGHSLIPLMRLRLAQPSALVDINGIKDLDHIKEDGQKLRIGALTRHVTIQNSKVVKDKLPLLAEVAGEVGDNQVRNMGTMGGVIAHADAAGDYPTLALILEAEIVTNLRTIPARDFFQ
;
A
#
# COMPACT_ATOMS: atom_id res chain seq x y z
N MET A 1 -19.49 -42.70 35.22
CA MET A 1 -19.07 -42.00 34.00
C MET A 1 -20.24 -41.12 33.60
N GLU A 2 -20.14 -39.81 33.82
CA GLU A 2 -21.11 -38.87 33.24
C GLU A 2 -20.96 -38.91 31.72
N GLN A 3 -22.07 -39.08 31.02
CA GLN A 3 -22.11 -38.97 29.57
C GLN A 3 -22.05 -37.48 29.21
N GLY A 4 -21.08 -37.08 28.39
CA GLY A 4 -20.99 -35.73 27.82
C GLY A 4 -21.36 -35.72 26.34
N LEU A 5 -21.89 -34.59 25.86
CA LEU A 5 -22.12 -34.32 24.43
C LEU A 5 -21.31 -33.07 24.05
N GLU A 6 -20.26 -33.26 23.26
CA GLU A 6 -19.41 -32.20 22.72
C GLU A 6 -19.18 -32.40 21.22
N ALA A 7 -18.90 -31.32 20.51
CA ALA A 7 -18.51 -31.34 19.10
C ALA A 7 -17.44 -30.27 18.84
N VAL A 8 -16.52 -30.57 17.93
CA VAL A 8 -15.47 -29.65 17.46
C VAL A 8 -15.52 -29.63 15.94
N ALA A 9 -15.44 -28.44 15.35
CA ALA A 9 -15.33 -28.24 13.92
C ALA A 9 -14.25 -27.20 13.63
N TYR A 10 -13.55 -27.38 12.51
CA TYR A 10 -12.62 -26.41 11.96
C TYR A 10 -13.23 -25.83 10.70
N PHE A 11 -13.22 -24.51 10.58
CA PHE A 11 -13.80 -23.81 9.44
C PHE A 11 -12.70 -23.08 8.68
N ASP A 12 -12.49 -23.48 7.43
CA ASP A 12 -11.66 -22.78 6.46
C ASP A 12 -12.58 -22.06 5.47
N PRO A 13 -12.65 -20.71 5.48
CA PRO A 13 -13.60 -19.98 4.68
C PRO A 13 -13.32 -20.15 3.18
N PRO A 14 -14.31 -20.54 2.35
CA PRO A 14 -14.10 -20.79 0.92
C PRO A 14 -13.79 -19.51 0.12
N ASN A 15 -14.06 -18.34 0.70
CA ASN A 15 -13.74 -17.02 0.15
C ASN A 15 -13.83 -15.97 1.28
N LEU A 16 -13.37 -14.75 0.99
CA LEU A 16 -13.61 -13.58 1.83
C LEU A 16 -15.10 -13.20 1.85
N VAL A 17 -15.46 -12.38 2.84
CA VAL A 17 -16.74 -11.69 2.93
C VAL A 17 -16.53 -10.20 2.65
N TRP A 18 -17.49 -9.57 1.97
CA TRP A 18 -17.36 -8.20 1.47
C TRP A 18 -18.46 -7.32 2.05
N PRO A 19 -18.29 -6.81 3.29
CA PRO A 19 -19.18 -5.78 3.79
C PRO A 19 -18.98 -4.50 2.98
N PHE A 20 -19.99 -3.64 2.95
CA PHE A 20 -19.91 -2.34 2.31
C PHE A 20 -20.72 -1.32 3.10
N GLY A 21 -20.45 -0.04 2.88
CA GLY A 21 -21.19 1.02 3.52
C GLY A 21 -21.10 2.33 2.75
N ALA A 22 -21.91 3.29 3.16
CA ALA A 22 -21.93 4.65 2.66
C ALA A 22 -21.89 5.62 3.85
N HIS A 23 -20.85 6.44 3.91
CA HIS A 23 -20.64 7.42 4.95
C HIS A 23 -20.73 8.83 4.37
N VAL A 24 -21.46 9.71 5.05
CA VAL A 24 -21.63 11.11 4.67
C VAL A 24 -21.28 11.98 5.86
N CYS A 25 -20.33 12.89 5.65
CA CYS A 25 -19.90 13.88 6.63
C CYS A 25 -20.23 15.27 6.10
N VAL A 26 -20.76 16.13 6.97
CA VAL A 26 -20.96 17.56 6.71
C VAL A 26 -20.11 18.31 7.71
N VAL A 27 -19.26 19.19 7.21
CA VAL A 27 -18.35 19.99 8.03
C VAL A 27 -18.55 21.48 7.78
N GLU A 28 -18.24 22.26 8.81
CA GLU A 28 -17.96 23.69 8.68
C GLU A 28 -16.46 23.90 8.89
N VAL A 29 -15.85 24.80 8.12
CA VAL A 29 -14.43 25.15 8.25
C VAL A 29 -14.33 26.65 8.49
N ASP A 30 -13.77 27.03 9.63
CA ASP A 30 -13.52 28.43 9.95
C ASP A 30 -12.38 28.97 9.07
N PRO A 31 -12.62 30.02 8.26
CA PRO A 31 -11.65 30.51 7.29
C PRO A 31 -10.46 31.27 7.91
N GLU A 32 -10.56 31.71 9.17
CA GLU A 32 -9.49 32.44 9.85
C GLU A 32 -8.54 31.49 10.59
N THR A 33 -9.09 30.42 11.19
CA THR A 33 -8.36 29.51 12.07
C THR A 33 -8.09 28.14 11.45
N GLY A 34 -8.85 27.76 10.41
CA GLY A 34 -8.83 26.41 9.84
C GLY A 34 -9.51 25.36 10.72
N ALA A 35 -10.19 25.76 11.80
CA ALA A 35 -10.90 24.84 12.68
C ALA A 35 -12.03 24.14 11.93
N VAL A 36 -12.12 22.82 12.07
CA VAL A 36 -13.15 21.98 11.43
C VAL A 36 -14.16 21.54 12.47
N GLU A 37 -15.43 21.85 12.24
CA GLU A 37 -16.55 21.38 13.07
C GLU A 37 -17.40 20.39 12.28
N ILE A 38 -17.64 19.20 12.83
CA ILE A 38 -18.52 18.20 12.19
C ILE A 38 -19.97 18.51 12.55
N GLN A 39 -20.71 19.03 11.58
CA GLN A 39 -22.12 19.39 11.74
C GLN A 39 -23.04 18.17 11.72
N LYS A 40 -22.69 17.17 10.89
CA LYS A 40 -23.50 15.95 10.75
C LYS A 40 -22.68 14.79 10.24
N TYR A 41 -22.94 13.61 10.81
CA TYR A 41 -22.33 12.37 10.36
C TYR A 41 -23.39 11.27 10.20
N VAL A 42 -23.44 10.63 9.03
CA VAL A 42 -24.33 9.52 8.72
C VAL A 42 -23.49 8.32 8.27
N ALA A 43 -23.71 7.16 8.87
CA ALA A 43 -23.08 5.89 8.53
C ALA A 43 -24.16 4.86 8.18
N VAL A 44 -24.13 4.33 6.96
CA VAL A 44 -25.02 3.24 6.54
C VAL A 44 -24.17 2.04 6.14
N ASP A 45 -24.24 0.96 6.90
CA ASP A 45 -23.39 -0.22 6.69
C ASP A 45 -24.19 -1.50 6.39
N ASP A 46 -23.57 -2.42 5.65
CA ASP A 46 -24.10 -3.74 5.33
C ASP A 46 -23.06 -4.81 5.67
N CYS A 47 -23.29 -5.47 6.81
CA CYS A 47 -22.53 -6.65 7.22
C CYS A 47 -23.31 -7.96 7.01
N GLY A 48 -24.23 -7.99 6.05
CA GLY A 48 -25.14 -9.11 5.86
C GLY A 48 -26.06 -9.31 7.07
N ASN A 49 -26.26 -10.56 7.48
CA ASN A 49 -27.11 -10.87 8.63
C ASN A 49 -26.47 -10.35 9.93
N ILE A 50 -27.22 -9.55 10.69
CA ILE A 50 -26.76 -8.99 11.95
C ILE A 50 -27.01 -9.99 13.08
N ILE A 51 -25.93 -10.41 13.76
CA ILE A 51 -26.02 -11.29 14.94
C ILE A 51 -26.56 -10.50 16.14
N ASN A 52 -26.02 -9.31 16.40
CA ASN A 52 -26.42 -8.46 17.52
C ASN A 52 -26.39 -6.97 17.10
N PRO A 53 -27.56 -6.33 16.92
CA PRO A 53 -27.63 -4.94 16.46
C PRO A 53 -26.92 -3.94 17.36
N THR A 54 -27.02 -4.08 18.69
CA THR A 54 -26.39 -3.17 19.64
C THR A 54 -24.86 -3.24 19.59
N ILE A 55 -24.30 -4.43 19.38
CA ILE A 55 -22.85 -4.59 19.21
C ILE A 55 -22.41 -3.96 17.88
N VAL A 56 -23.16 -4.20 16.80
CA VAL A 56 -22.86 -3.62 15.48
C VAL A 56 -22.88 -2.09 15.55
N GLU A 57 -23.93 -1.50 16.11
CA GLU A 57 -24.03 -0.05 16.31
C GLU A 57 -22.85 0.49 17.14
N GLY A 58 -22.51 -0.20 18.23
CA GLY A 58 -21.34 0.16 19.05
C GLY A 58 -20.00 0.09 18.30
N GLN A 59 -19.82 -0.88 17.40
CA GLN A 59 -18.65 -0.97 16.53
C GLN A 59 -18.58 0.19 15.55
N ILE A 60 -19.71 0.57 14.92
CA ILE A 60 -19.77 1.73 14.04
C ILE A 60 -19.42 3.01 14.80
N HIS A 61 -19.96 3.19 16.01
CA HIS A 61 -19.65 4.36 16.82
C HIS A 61 -18.17 4.45 17.17
N GLY A 62 -17.58 3.35 17.64
CA GLY A 62 -16.15 3.28 17.95
C GLY A 62 -15.28 3.54 16.72
N GLY A 63 -15.59 2.89 15.60
CA GLY A 63 -14.80 3.02 14.38
C GLY A 63 -14.90 4.40 13.74
N VAL A 64 -16.10 5.00 13.70
CA VAL A 64 -16.27 6.38 13.22
C VAL A 64 -15.50 7.35 14.10
N THR A 65 -15.53 7.17 15.43
CA THR A 65 -14.76 7.99 16.37
C THR A 65 -13.25 7.90 16.08
N GLN A 66 -12.73 6.70 15.85
CA GLN A 66 -11.32 6.49 15.48
C GLN A 66 -10.97 7.14 14.14
N GLY A 67 -11.83 7.02 13.13
CA GLY A 67 -11.58 7.65 11.83
C GLY A 67 -11.64 9.17 11.88
N ILE A 68 -12.52 9.76 12.72
CA ILE A 68 -12.51 11.20 13.01
C ILE A 68 -11.21 11.58 13.73
N GLY A 69 -10.78 10.79 14.72
CA GLY A 69 -9.49 10.91 15.40
C GLY A 69 -8.34 11.02 14.42
N GLN A 70 -8.23 10.03 13.54
CA GLN A 70 -7.21 9.98 12.49
C GLN A 70 -7.28 11.15 11.51
N ALA A 71 -8.48 11.62 11.15
CA ALA A 71 -8.63 12.69 10.17
C ALA A 71 -8.22 14.06 10.72
N LEU A 72 -8.48 14.33 11.99
CA LEU A 72 -8.43 15.69 12.56
C LEU A 72 -7.43 15.89 13.69
N PHE A 73 -7.06 14.85 14.44
CA PHE A 73 -6.40 15.00 15.73
C PHE A 73 -5.11 14.18 15.87
N GLU A 74 -5.12 12.93 15.42
CA GLU A 74 -4.10 11.96 15.75
C GLU A 74 -2.90 12.03 14.79
N GLU A 75 -1.70 12.20 15.35
CA GLU A 75 -0.46 12.17 14.59
C GLU A 75 0.72 11.64 15.42
N MET A 76 1.48 10.69 14.86
CA MET A 76 2.75 10.25 15.43
C MET A 76 3.91 11.07 14.87
N ILE A 77 4.37 12.05 15.63
CA ILE A 77 5.44 12.96 15.22
C ILE A 77 6.76 12.46 15.81
N TYR A 78 7.74 12.23 14.95
CA TYR A 78 9.10 11.86 15.34
C TYR A 78 10.03 13.04 15.10
N ASP A 79 11.01 13.22 15.99
CA ASP A 79 12.12 14.13 15.77
C ASP A 79 12.99 13.66 14.59
N GLU A 80 13.24 14.55 13.63
CA GLU A 80 13.94 14.19 12.39
C GLU A 80 15.41 13.84 12.61
N GLU A 81 16.07 14.49 13.58
CA GLU A 81 17.50 14.27 13.85
C GLU A 81 17.72 13.08 14.80
N SER A 82 16.95 13.02 15.89
CA SER A 82 17.17 12.04 16.97
C SER A 82 16.29 10.78 16.86
N GLY A 83 15.25 10.79 16.03
CA GLY A 83 14.28 9.70 15.90
C GLY A 83 13.39 9.52 17.14
N GLN A 84 13.40 10.44 18.10
CA GLN A 84 12.56 10.39 19.29
C GLN A 84 11.09 10.65 18.96
N LEU A 85 10.17 9.87 19.54
CA LEU A 85 8.74 10.13 19.41
C LEU A 85 8.35 11.36 20.24
N LYS A 86 7.89 12.43 19.60
CA LYS A 86 7.44 13.67 20.24
C LYS A 86 6.01 13.56 20.76
N THR A 87 5.13 12.85 20.05
CA THR A 87 3.73 12.64 20.46
C THR A 87 3.53 11.32 21.19
N GLY A 88 4.40 11.04 22.18
CA GLY A 88 4.40 9.77 22.93
C GLY A 88 3.40 9.70 24.09
N THR A 89 2.64 10.77 24.32
CA THR A 89 1.70 10.88 25.44
C THR A 89 0.36 11.42 24.95
N LEU A 90 -0.72 11.22 25.71
CA LEU A 90 -2.06 11.77 25.38
C LEU A 90 -2.16 13.30 25.47
N ILE A 91 -1.11 13.98 25.95
CA ILE A 91 -1.05 15.45 25.90
C ILE A 91 -0.76 15.90 24.47
N ASP A 92 0.06 15.13 23.76
CA ASP A 92 0.61 15.48 22.45
C ASP A 92 -0.05 14.67 21.32
N TYR A 93 -0.46 13.42 21.61
CA TYR A 93 -1.28 12.58 20.75
C TYR A 93 -2.76 12.75 21.14
N SER A 94 -3.42 13.68 20.47
CA SER A 94 -4.79 14.05 20.80
C SER A 94 -5.77 13.01 20.30
N VAL A 95 -6.41 12.29 21.23
CA VAL A 95 -7.54 11.41 20.94
C VAL A 95 -8.82 12.23 21.11
N PRO A 96 -9.81 12.14 20.21
CA PRO A 96 -11.04 12.91 20.32
C PRO A 96 -11.80 12.58 21.62
N THR A 97 -12.36 13.60 22.25
CA THR A 97 -13.25 13.43 23.41
C THR A 97 -14.71 13.46 22.97
N ALA A 98 -15.63 13.27 23.92
CA ALA A 98 -17.06 13.33 23.64
C ALA A 98 -17.53 14.71 23.13
N ASN A 99 -16.76 15.78 23.32
CA ASN A 99 -17.10 17.11 22.80
C ASN A 99 -16.81 17.26 21.31
N GLU A 100 -15.80 16.55 20.79
CA GLU A 100 -15.40 16.64 19.38
C GLU A 100 -16.16 15.66 18.48
N ILE A 101 -16.85 14.68 19.07
CA ILE A 101 -17.60 13.66 18.32
C ILE A 101 -19.09 14.03 18.29
N PRO A 102 -19.69 14.23 17.10
CA PRO A 102 -21.11 14.52 16.99
C PRO A 102 -21.95 13.28 17.30
N ASN A 103 -23.25 13.48 17.55
CA ASN A 103 -24.18 12.36 17.53
C ASN A 103 -24.20 11.73 16.13
N LEU A 104 -23.93 10.43 16.08
CA LEU A 104 -23.88 9.67 14.84
C LEU A 104 -25.28 9.21 14.46
N ILE A 105 -25.61 9.31 13.17
CA ILE A 105 -26.81 8.70 12.60
C ILE A 105 -26.37 7.41 11.92
N THR A 106 -26.79 6.27 12.46
CA THR A 106 -26.49 4.95 11.91
C THR A 106 -27.73 4.35 11.26
N ASP A 107 -27.54 3.64 10.16
CA ASP A 107 -28.55 2.81 9.51
C ASP A 107 -27.88 1.59 8.87
N ASN A 108 -28.66 0.64 8.36
CA ASN A 108 -28.10 -0.54 7.73
C ASN A 108 -28.93 -1.06 6.56
N THR A 109 -28.27 -1.70 5.62
CA THR A 109 -28.91 -2.62 4.66
C THR A 109 -28.48 -4.05 4.96
N VAL A 110 -29.15 -5.04 4.36
CA VAL A 110 -28.87 -6.45 4.60
C VAL A 110 -28.72 -7.19 3.28
N THR A 111 -27.48 -7.55 2.96
CA THR A 111 -27.11 -8.34 1.79
C THR A 111 -26.32 -9.56 2.29
N PRO A 112 -26.99 -10.70 2.55
CA PRO A 112 -26.34 -11.86 3.15
C PRO A 112 -25.13 -12.36 2.36
N SER A 113 -24.10 -12.82 3.06
CA SER A 113 -22.96 -13.47 2.40
C SER A 113 -23.37 -14.81 1.78
N PRO A 114 -22.99 -15.10 0.51
CA PRO A 114 -23.20 -16.41 -0.08
C PRO A 114 -22.15 -17.46 0.35
N THR A 115 -21.13 -17.06 1.11
CA THR A 115 -19.95 -17.91 1.42
C THR A 115 -19.99 -18.56 2.80
N ASN A 116 -20.98 -18.24 3.62
CA ASN A 116 -21.18 -18.87 4.92
C ASN A 116 -22.67 -19.06 5.21
N GLU A 117 -22.99 -20.11 5.97
CA GLU A 117 -24.37 -20.53 6.25
C GLU A 117 -25.18 -19.49 7.04
N LEU A 118 -24.50 -18.68 7.84
CA LEU A 118 -25.14 -17.64 8.65
C LEU A 118 -25.46 -16.37 7.85
N GLY A 119 -24.94 -16.23 6.62
CA GLY A 119 -25.09 -15.02 5.81
C GLY A 119 -24.42 -13.78 6.39
N VAL A 120 -23.48 -13.94 7.33
CA VAL A 120 -22.83 -12.84 8.08
C VAL A 120 -21.59 -12.33 7.37
N LYS A 121 -21.20 -11.09 7.66
CA LYS A 121 -19.93 -10.48 7.25
C LYS A 121 -19.30 -9.76 8.45
N GLY A 122 -18.01 -9.42 8.35
CA GLY A 122 -17.34 -8.59 9.36
C GLY A 122 -17.83 -7.14 9.33
N ILE A 123 -17.76 -6.45 10.47
CA ILE A 123 -18.10 -5.01 10.58
C ILE A 123 -17.13 -4.20 11.43
N GLY A 124 -16.24 -4.84 12.20
CA GLY A 124 -15.46 -4.17 13.24
C GLY A 124 -14.59 -3.00 12.76
N GLU A 125 -14.14 -3.03 11.51
CA GLU A 125 -13.29 -1.97 10.94
C GLU A 125 -14.04 -1.03 9.98
N ALA A 126 -15.33 -1.29 9.70
CA ALA A 126 -16.08 -0.57 8.67
C ALA A 126 -16.12 0.94 8.93
N GLY A 127 -16.44 1.32 10.18
CA GLY A 127 -16.43 2.72 10.61
C GLY A 127 -15.08 3.39 10.44
N THR A 128 -14.00 2.75 10.88
CA THR A 128 -12.64 3.32 10.82
C THR A 128 -12.15 3.48 9.38
N ILE A 129 -12.47 2.52 8.49
CA ILE A 129 -12.08 2.57 7.08
C ILE A 129 -12.77 3.74 6.36
N ALA A 130 -14.08 3.90 6.57
CA ALA A 130 -14.86 4.88 5.82
C ALA A 130 -14.75 6.30 6.40
N ALA A 131 -14.57 6.43 7.71
CA ALA A 131 -14.77 7.71 8.37
C ALA A 131 -13.71 8.76 8.07
N SER A 132 -12.43 8.38 8.05
CA SER A 132 -11.35 9.31 7.71
C SER A 132 -11.57 9.90 6.32
N ALA A 133 -11.90 9.04 5.33
CA ALA A 133 -12.19 9.46 3.97
C ALA A 133 -13.41 10.39 3.88
N ALA A 134 -14.49 10.08 4.60
CA ALA A 134 -15.69 10.92 4.61
C ALA A 134 -15.41 12.32 5.13
N VAL A 135 -14.63 12.44 6.22
CA VAL A 135 -14.25 13.74 6.81
C VAL A 135 -13.37 14.55 5.86
N ILE A 136 -12.31 13.95 5.33
CA ILE A 136 -11.37 14.65 4.42
C ILE A 136 -12.08 15.11 3.14
N ASN A 137 -12.97 14.27 2.59
CA ASN A 137 -13.74 14.62 1.41
C ASN A 137 -14.70 15.79 1.70
N ALA A 138 -15.32 15.82 2.88
CA ALA A 138 -16.18 16.94 3.28
C ALA A 138 -15.38 18.24 3.45
N ILE A 139 -14.17 18.18 4.02
CA ILE A 139 -13.26 19.34 4.11
C ILE A 139 -12.83 19.79 2.71
N SER A 140 -12.46 18.85 1.83
CA SER A 140 -12.08 19.15 0.45
C SER A 140 -13.22 19.84 -0.31
N ASP A 141 -14.45 19.35 -0.14
CA ASP A 141 -15.65 19.93 -0.73
C ASP A 141 -15.87 21.37 -0.21
N ALA A 142 -15.80 21.58 1.10
CA ALA A 142 -15.92 22.90 1.73
C ALA A 142 -14.88 23.91 1.21
N LEU A 143 -13.67 23.43 0.89
CA LEU A 143 -12.56 24.26 0.42
C LEU A 143 -12.51 24.43 -1.11
N THR A 144 -13.31 23.67 -1.87
CA THR A 144 -13.33 23.71 -3.35
C THR A 144 -13.59 25.11 -3.92
N PRO A 145 -14.51 25.94 -3.38
CA PRO A 145 -14.71 27.32 -3.85
C PRO A 145 -13.47 28.22 -3.78
N PHE A 146 -12.50 27.86 -2.94
CA PHE A 146 -11.24 28.60 -2.77
C PHE A 146 -10.09 28.04 -3.64
N GLY A 147 -10.36 27.04 -4.49
CA GLY A 147 -9.38 26.45 -5.40
C GLY A 147 -8.43 25.43 -4.76
N ILE A 148 -8.68 25.04 -3.51
CA ILE A 148 -7.93 24.01 -2.79
C ILE A 148 -8.48 22.64 -3.21
N LYS A 149 -7.60 21.72 -3.64
CA LYS A 149 -8.02 20.44 -4.23
C LYS A 149 -7.88 19.23 -3.31
N GLN A 150 -6.94 19.26 -2.35
CA GLN A 150 -6.73 18.19 -1.38
C GLN A 150 -6.11 18.78 -0.10
N PRO A 151 -6.81 18.76 1.04
CA PRO A 151 -6.20 18.98 2.35
C PRO A 151 -5.36 17.76 2.75
N ALA A 152 -4.26 17.99 3.46
CA ALA A 152 -3.47 16.91 4.06
C ALA A 152 -4.28 16.21 5.17
N LEU A 153 -3.91 14.97 5.46
CA LEU A 153 -4.40 14.17 6.59
C LEU A 153 -3.65 14.56 7.87
N GLY A 154 -4.36 14.78 8.98
CA GLY A 154 -3.77 15.19 10.27
C GLY A 154 -3.76 16.71 10.48
N ALA A 155 -3.39 17.16 11.67
CA ALA A 155 -3.32 18.58 12.03
C ALA A 155 -2.13 19.27 11.33
N ASP A 156 -2.29 19.61 10.05
CA ASP A 156 -1.26 20.29 9.25
C ASP A 156 -1.09 21.75 9.71
N GLN A 157 -0.10 22.00 10.57
CA GLN A 157 0.59 23.29 10.66
C GLN A 157 1.88 23.27 9.83
N GLY A 158 1.72 23.22 8.51
CA GLY A 158 2.77 23.58 7.57
C GLY A 158 3.83 22.51 7.36
N GLY A 159 3.52 21.50 6.56
CA GLY A 159 4.56 20.71 5.92
C GLY A 159 3.97 19.55 5.13
N THR A 160 4.23 19.52 3.83
CA THR A 160 3.92 18.32 3.02
C THR A 160 4.88 17.21 3.42
N GLN A 161 4.60 16.48 4.50
CA GLN A 161 5.43 15.36 4.92
C GLN A 161 4.87 14.05 4.34
N VAL A 162 5.64 13.50 3.42
CA VAL A 162 5.42 12.21 2.80
C VAL A 162 5.65 11.10 3.85
N ILE A 163 4.83 10.04 3.81
CA ILE A 163 4.85 8.89 4.76
C ILE A 163 6.24 8.24 4.94
N PRO A 164 7.14 8.17 3.93
CA PRO A 164 8.54 7.76 4.11
C PRO A 164 9.42 8.84 4.75
N ALA A 165 10.51 8.44 5.42
CA ALA A 165 11.58 9.36 5.83
C ALA A 165 12.02 10.24 4.64
N ALA A 166 12.34 11.52 4.88
CA ALA A 166 12.71 12.45 3.82
C ALA A 166 13.84 11.89 2.94
N PHE A 167 13.65 11.93 1.62
CA PHE A 167 14.63 11.47 0.63
C PHE A 167 14.68 12.45 -0.54
N GLU A 168 15.85 12.58 -1.15
CA GLU A 168 15.97 13.26 -2.44
C GLU A 168 15.40 12.38 -3.56
N TYR A 169 14.65 12.95 -4.50
CA TYR A 169 14.13 12.21 -5.65
C TYR A 169 14.70 12.75 -6.95
N ALA A 170 15.28 11.86 -7.76
CA ALA A 170 15.74 12.18 -9.10
C ALA A 170 15.25 11.13 -10.09
N ARG A 171 14.79 11.57 -11.27
CA ARG A 171 14.42 10.68 -12.37
C ARG A 171 15.52 10.69 -13.42
N ALA A 172 16.00 9.50 -13.78
CA ALA A 172 17.00 9.31 -14.83
C ALA A 172 16.34 8.99 -16.18
N SER A 173 16.91 9.53 -17.25
CA SER A 173 16.48 9.28 -18.64
C SER A 173 17.40 8.27 -19.37
N SER A 174 18.59 7.99 -18.84
CA SER A 174 19.52 6.99 -19.36
C SER A 174 20.26 6.24 -18.25
N VAL A 175 20.90 5.10 -18.59
CA VAL A 175 21.69 4.30 -17.65
C VAL A 175 22.91 5.08 -17.13
N GLU A 176 23.53 5.89 -18.00
CA GLU A 176 24.66 6.74 -17.66
C GLU A 176 24.23 7.84 -16.69
N GLU A 177 23.07 8.45 -16.90
CA GLU A 177 22.51 9.44 -15.98
C GLU A 177 22.15 8.81 -14.63
N ALA A 178 21.51 7.65 -14.62
CA ALA A 178 21.22 6.91 -13.39
C ALA A 178 22.50 6.60 -12.60
N SER A 179 23.56 6.15 -13.28
CA SER A 179 24.86 5.87 -12.66
C SER A 179 25.50 7.14 -12.06
N LYS A 180 25.41 8.28 -12.75
CA LYS A 180 25.90 9.57 -12.24
C LYS A 180 25.11 10.04 -11.02
N LEU A 181 23.79 9.89 -11.03
CA LEU A 181 22.93 10.27 -9.90
C LEU A 181 23.21 9.39 -8.68
N LEU A 182 23.37 8.07 -8.86
CA LEU A 182 23.78 7.18 -7.78
C LEU A 182 25.16 7.54 -7.23
N GLY A 183 26.12 7.85 -8.10
CA GLY A 183 27.45 8.34 -7.68
C GLY A 183 27.40 9.68 -6.94
N LYS A 184 26.46 10.58 -7.30
CA LYS A 184 26.22 11.85 -6.63
C LYS A 184 25.60 11.64 -5.23
N TYR A 185 24.62 10.75 -5.13
CA TYR A 185 23.85 10.53 -3.90
C TYR A 185 24.49 9.56 -2.91
N GLY A 186 25.53 8.84 -3.33
CA GLY A 186 26.30 7.97 -2.45
C GLY A 186 25.63 6.62 -2.22
N GLU A 187 26.18 5.86 -1.28
CA GLU A 187 25.85 4.44 -1.08
C GLU A 187 24.43 4.20 -0.54
N ASP A 188 23.85 5.20 0.12
CA ASP A 188 22.50 5.13 0.70
C ASP A 188 21.39 5.40 -0.32
N ALA A 189 21.75 5.79 -1.54
CA ALA A 189 20.80 5.97 -2.64
C ALA A 189 20.25 4.62 -3.12
N LYS A 190 18.94 4.55 -3.39
CA LYS A 190 18.31 3.35 -3.94
C LYS A 190 17.69 3.60 -5.29
N VAL A 191 17.77 2.59 -6.15
CA VAL A 191 17.16 2.60 -7.47
C VAL A 191 15.69 2.24 -7.34
N LEU A 192 14.82 3.07 -7.91
CA LEU A 192 13.38 2.80 -7.98
C LEU A 192 13.03 2.22 -9.36
N ALA A 193 12.72 0.92 -9.36
CA ALA A 193 12.22 0.17 -10.50
C ALA A 193 10.91 -0.53 -10.12
N GLY A 194 9.77 0.03 -10.50
CA GLY A 194 8.45 -0.51 -10.15
C GLY A 194 7.99 -0.36 -8.70
N GLY A 195 8.91 -0.28 -7.74
CA GLY A 195 8.63 0.12 -6.36
C GLY A 195 7.93 -0.92 -5.47
N HIS A 196 7.64 -2.12 -5.97
CA HIS A 196 6.82 -3.10 -5.25
C HIS A 196 7.50 -3.79 -4.06
N SER A 197 8.83 -3.70 -3.96
CA SER A 197 9.57 -4.10 -2.75
C SER A 197 10.02 -2.88 -1.95
N LEU A 198 10.60 -1.90 -2.63
CA LEU A 198 11.21 -0.74 -1.97
C LEU A 198 10.17 0.19 -1.30
N ILE A 199 9.04 0.49 -1.95
CA ILE A 199 8.04 1.41 -1.39
C ILE A 199 7.39 0.81 -0.13
N PRO A 200 6.98 -0.49 -0.10
CA PRO A 200 6.52 -1.11 1.14
C PRO A 200 7.56 -1.08 2.26
N LEU A 201 8.84 -1.40 1.97
CA LEU A 201 9.91 -1.32 2.97
C LEU A 201 10.10 0.10 3.51
N MET A 202 9.98 1.12 2.65
CA MET A 202 10.04 2.52 3.06
C MET A 202 8.84 2.94 3.90
N ARG A 203 7.63 2.51 3.54
CA ARG A 203 6.40 2.76 4.33
C ARG A 203 6.47 2.12 5.72
N LEU A 204 7.08 0.95 5.82
CA LEU A 204 7.29 0.24 7.09
C LEU A 204 8.57 0.68 7.82
N ARG A 205 9.31 1.67 7.29
CA ARG A 205 10.61 2.14 7.80
C ARG A 205 11.68 1.05 7.95
N LEU A 206 11.55 -0.04 7.20
CA LEU A 206 12.57 -1.09 7.08
C LEU A 206 13.69 -0.71 6.09
N ALA A 207 13.44 0.31 5.26
CA ALA A 207 14.45 0.95 4.42
C ALA A 207 14.28 2.47 4.44
N GLN A 208 15.38 3.20 4.62
CA GLN A 208 15.39 4.67 4.69
C GLN A 208 16.50 5.22 3.78
N PRO A 209 16.32 5.15 2.45
CA PRO A 209 17.32 5.67 1.52
C PRO A 209 17.41 7.20 1.59
N SER A 210 18.62 7.75 1.51
CA SER A 210 18.83 9.20 1.43
C SER A 210 18.33 9.79 0.11
N ALA A 211 18.32 8.98 -0.95
CA ALA A 211 17.80 9.37 -2.25
C ALA A 211 17.18 8.19 -3.02
N LEU A 212 16.19 8.50 -3.85
CA LEU A 212 15.62 7.61 -4.84
C LEU A 212 15.99 8.05 -6.25
N VAL A 213 16.61 7.14 -7.00
CA VAL A 213 16.86 7.31 -8.44
C VAL A 213 15.84 6.49 -9.22
N ASP A 214 14.81 7.17 -9.74
CA ASP A 214 13.76 6.57 -10.55
C ASP A 214 14.25 6.31 -11.97
N ILE A 215 14.28 5.03 -12.34
CA ILE A 215 14.69 4.58 -13.67
C ILE A 215 13.53 4.12 -14.53
N ASN A 216 12.27 4.18 -14.06
CA ASN A 216 11.10 3.64 -14.79
C ASN A 216 10.91 4.26 -16.20
N GLY A 217 11.53 5.42 -16.48
CA GLY A 217 11.48 6.07 -17.80
C GLY A 217 12.51 5.59 -18.82
N ILE A 218 13.48 4.75 -18.46
CA ILE A 218 14.58 4.32 -19.35
C ILE A 218 14.10 3.18 -20.26
N LYS A 219 13.58 3.54 -21.44
CA LYS A 219 13.01 2.58 -22.42
C LYS A 219 14.00 1.51 -22.87
N ASP A 220 15.30 1.82 -22.89
CA ASP A 220 16.33 0.85 -23.29
C ASP A 220 16.45 -0.33 -22.31
N LEU A 221 15.91 -0.20 -21.09
CA LEU A 221 15.84 -1.28 -20.11
C LEU A 221 14.50 -2.03 -20.14
N ASP A 222 13.52 -1.65 -20.96
CA ASP A 222 12.21 -2.32 -21.07
C ASP A 222 12.09 -3.01 -22.44
N HIS A 223 12.61 -4.23 -22.53
CA HIS A 223 12.58 -5.00 -23.77
C HIS A 223 12.73 -6.49 -23.56
N ILE A 224 12.22 -7.25 -24.53
CA ILE A 224 12.52 -8.67 -24.69
C ILE A 224 13.04 -8.83 -26.12
N LYS A 225 14.29 -9.26 -26.27
CA LYS A 225 14.97 -9.39 -27.56
C LYS A 225 15.61 -10.76 -27.69
N GLU A 226 15.54 -11.33 -28.88
CA GLU A 226 16.35 -12.50 -29.23
C GLU A 226 17.77 -12.04 -29.58
N ASP A 227 18.76 -12.69 -28.99
CA ASP A 227 20.18 -12.43 -29.22
C ASP A 227 20.88 -13.76 -29.49
N GLY A 228 20.85 -14.18 -30.76
CA GLY A 228 21.31 -15.50 -31.18
C GLY A 228 20.52 -16.63 -30.52
N GLN A 229 21.20 -17.43 -29.71
CA GLN A 229 20.59 -18.53 -28.94
C GLN A 229 20.07 -18.09 -27.56
N LYS A 230 20.31 -16.84 -27.17
CA LYS A 230 19.90 -16.29 -25.87
C LYS A 230 18.67 -15.39 -26.03
N LEU A 231 17.90 -15.25 -24.95
CA LEU A 231 16.89 -14.21 -24.83
C LEU A 231 17.43 -13.14 -23.89
N ARG A 232 17.46 -11.89 -24.37
CA ARG A 232 17.87 -10.73 -23.57
C ARG A 232 16.63 -10.01 -23.07
N ILE A 233 16.51 -9.94 -21.75
CA ILE A 233 15.40 -9.29 -21.06
C ILE A 233 15.94 -8.07 -20.33
N GLY A 234 15.37 -6.91 -20.62
CA GLY A 234 15.76 -5.66 -19.98
C GLY A 234 15.33 -5.60 -18.52
N ALA A 235 16.09 -4.89 -17.68
CA ALA A 235 15.87 -4.81 -16.24
C ALA A 235 14.49 -4.26 -15.83
N LEU A 236 13.88 -3.39 -16.65
CA LEU A 236 12.56 -2.81 -16.40
C LEU A 236 11.40 -3.59 -16.99
N THR A 237 11.67 -4.73 -17.63
CA THR A 237 10.62 -5.57 -18.19
C THR A 237 9.71 -6.06 -17.06
N ARG A 238 8.42 -5.72 -17.18
CA ARG A 238 7.40 -6.04 -16.16
C ARG A 238 7.02 -7.52 -16.21
N HIS A 239 6.60 -8.08 -15.08
CA HIS A 239 6.12 -9.47 -15.03
C HIS A 239 4.95 -9.70 -15.99
N VAL A 240 4.03 -8.74 -16.08
CA VAL A 240 2.90 -8.78 -17.04
C VAL A 240 3.35 -8.85 -18.51
N THR A 241 4.50 -8.24 -18.83
CA THR A 241 5.06 -8.28 -20.19
C THR A 241 5.71 -9.63 -20.45
N ILE A 242 6.43 -10.18 -19.47
CA ILE A 242 7.09 -11.50 -19.57
C ILE A 242 6.04 -12.61 -19.70
N GLN A 243 5.02 -12.64 -18.83
CA GLN A 243 3.98 -13.67 -18.85
C GLN A 243 3.21 -13.69 -20.17
N ASN A 244 3.06 -12.55 -20.84
CA ASN A 244 2.25 -12.41 -22.06
C ASN A 244 3.10 -12.46 -23.34
N SER A 245 4.42 -12.45 -23.22
CA SER A 245 5.31 -12.43 -24.36
C SER A 245 5.28 -13.77 -25.09
N LYS A 246 4.88 -13.74 -26.37
CA LYS A 246 4.86 -14.92 -27.23
C LYS A 246 6.25 -15.57 -27.33
N VAL A 247 7.29 -14.76 -27.54
CA VAL A 247 8.67 -15.28 -27.65
C VAL A 247 9.14 -15.93 -26.35
N VAL A 248 8.73 -15.42 -25.19
CA VAL A 248 9.03 -16.06 -23.90
C VAL A 248 8.27 -17.37 -23.77
N LYS A 249 6.97 -17.40 -24.09
CA LYS A 249 6.18 -18.65 -24.06
C LYS A 249 6.75 -19.73 -24.96
N ASP A 250 7.21 -19.35 -26.15
CA ASP A 250 7.71 -20.31 -27.15
C ASP A 250 9.11 -20.83 -26.77
N LYS A 251 9.99 -20.00 -26.21
CA LYS A 251 11.40 -20.34 -25.98
C LYS A 251 11.77 -20.66 -24.53
N LEU A 252 11.10 -20.03 -23.58
CA LEU A 252 11.32 -20.15 -22.13
C LEU A 252 9.96 -20.25 -21.41
N PRO A 253 9.15 -21.29 -21.68
CA PRO A 253 7.78 -21.38 -21.16
C PRO A 253 7.71 -21.31 -19.63
N LEU A 254 8.67 -21.92 -18.94
CA LEU A 254 8.77 -21.88 -17.47
C LEU A 254 8.90 -20.44 -16.93
N LEU A 255 9.62 -19.56 -17.65
CA LEU A 255 9.75 -18.16 -17.26
C LEU A 255 8.43 -17.40 -17.40
N ALA A 256 7.64 -17.69 -18.43
CA ALA A 256 6.33 -17.09 -18.62
C ALA A 256 5.33 -17.54 -17.54
N GLU A 257 5.37 -18.83 -17.17
CA GLU A 257 4.54 -19.40 -16.10
C GLU A 257 4.87 -18.76 -14.75
N VAL A 258 6.14 -18.75 -14.35
CA VAL A 258 6.57 -18.11 -13.10
C VAL A 258 6.18 -16.63 -13.08
N ALA A 259 6.37 -15.89 -14.17
CA ALA A 259 5.95 -14.49 -14.24
C ALA A 259 4.44 -14.29 -14.04
N GLY A 260 3.62 -15.29 -14.37
CA GLY A 260 2.17 -15.28 -14.16
C GLY A 260 1.74 -15.51 -12.71
N GLU A 261 2.57 -16.19 -11.93
CA GLU A 261 2.30 -16.52 -10.53
C GLU A 261 2.88 -15.50 -9.54
N VAL A 262 3.73 -14.56 -9.99
CA VAL A 262 4.31 -13.52 -9.12
C VAL A 262 3.21 -12.63 -8.55
N GLY A 263 2.96 -12.69 -7.24
CA GLY A 263 2.09 -11.77 -6.51
C GLY A 263 0.66 -11.66 -7.06
N ASP A 264 0.08 -10.47 -6.98
CA ASP A 264 -1.21 -10.16 -7.61
C ASP A 264 -1.05 -9.38 -8.93
N ASN A 265 -2.17 -9.03 -9.57
CA ASN A 265 -2.15 -8.29 -10.83
C ASN A 265 -1.47 -6.91 -10.72
N GLN A 266 -1.58 -6.21 -9.59
CA GLN A 266 -0.92 -4.92 -9.40
C GLN A 266 0.59 -5.11 -9.31
N VAL A 267 1.03 -6.11 -8.54
CA VAL A 267 2.44 -6.53 -8.47
C VAL A 267 2.97 -6.89 -9.84
N ARG A 268 2.22 -7.65 -10.67
CA ARG A 268 2.69 -8.02 -12.01
C ARG A 268 2.79 -6.85 -12.99
N ASN A 269 1.88 -5.90 -12.88
CA ASN A 269 1.83 -4.74 -13.78
C ASN A 269 2.99 -3.77 -13.53
N MET A 270 3.49 -3.71 -12.31
CA MET A 270 4.46 -2.71 -11.88
C MET A 270 5.80 -3.31 -11.43
N GLY A 271 5.84 -4.54 -10.93
CA GLY A 271 7.08 -5.25 -10.61
C GLY A 271 7.93 -5.52 -11.85
N THR A 272 9.25 -5.48 -11.69
CA THR A 272 10.23 -5.65 -12.78
C THR A 272 11.13 -6.85 -12.52
N MET A 273 11.50 -7.59 -13.56
CA MET A 273 12.45 -8.71 -13.43
C MET A 273 13.80 -8.25 -12.87
N GLY A 274 14.34 -7.12 -13.34
CA GLY A 274 15.63 -6.60 -12.87
C GLY A 274 15.59 -6.20 -11.40
N GLY A 275 14.48 -5.62 -10.94
CA GLY A 275 14.26 -5.32 -9.53
C GLY A 275 14.32 -6.58 -8.65
N VAL A 276 13.69 -7.68 -9.07
CA VAL A 276 13.71 -8.94 -8.31
C VAL A 276 15.11 -9.58 -8.33
N ILE A 277 15.77 -9.61 -9.48
CA ILE A 277 17.14 -10.15 -9.60
C ILE A 277 18.12 -9.34 -8.73
N ALA A 278 18.03 -8.01 -8.74
CA ALA A 278 18.88 -7.15 -7.94
C ALA A 278 18.56 -7.22 -6.43
N HIS A 279 17.30 -7.49 -6.07
CA HIS A 279 16.92 -7.69 -4.68
C HIS A 279 17.47 -9.01 -4.12
N ALA A 280 17.58 -10.04 -4.97
CA ALA A 280 18.24 -11.30 -4.66
C ALA A 280 17.71 -12.02 -3.40
N ASP A 281 16.41 -11.94 -3.15
CA ASP A 281 15.77 -12.68 -2.05
C ASP A 281 15.89 -14.20 -2.30
N ALA A 282 16.33 -14.95 -1.29
CA ALA A 282 16.47 -16.40 -1.34
C ALA A 282 15.12 -17.12 -1.56
N ALA A 283 14.00 -16.48 -1.23
CA ALA A 283 12.65 -16.95 -1.50
C ALA A 283 12.08 -16.48 -2.85
N GLY A 284 12.85 -15.72 -3.64
CA GLY A 284 12.40 -15.16 -4.91
C GLY A 284 12.48 -16.15 -6.08
N ASP A 285 11.43 -16.20 -6.91
CA ASP A 285 11.36 -17.15 -8.03
C ASP A 285 12.38 -16.88 -9.15
N TYR A 286 12.62 -15.60 -9.49
CA TYR A 286 13.55 -15.25 -10.58
C TYR A 286 15.02 -15.57 -10.28
N PRO A 287 15.56 -15.33 -9.07
CA PRO A 287 16.89 -15.83 -8.69
C PRO A 287 17.04 -17.34 -8.92
N THR A 288 16.06 -18.14 -8.49
CA THR A 288 16.07 -19.58 -8.72
C THR A 288 16.06 -19.93 -10.21
N LEU A 289 15.19 -19.31 -11.00
CA LEU A 289 15.17 -19.52 -12.45
C LEU A 289 16.48 -19.08 -13.12
N ALA A 290 17.07 -17.97 -12.70
CA ALA A 290 18.34 -17.48 -13.24
C ALA A 290 19.48 -18.48 -13.00
N LEU A 291 19.49 -19.16 -11.85
CA LEU A 291 20.45 -20.22 -11.55
C LEU A 291 20.20 -21.46 -12.42
N ILE A 292 18.95 -21.93 -12.53
CA ILE A 292 18.58 -23.10 -13.33
C ILE A 292 18.88 -22.90 -14.82
N LEU A 293 18.63 -21.69 -15.33
CA LEU A 293 18.84 -21.34 -16.74
C LEU A 293 20.28 -20.89 -17.04
N GLU A 294 21.19 -20.95 -16.06
CA GLU A 294 22.58 -20.47 -16.16
C GLU A 294 22.65 -19.04 -16.74
N ALA A 295 21.74 -18.17 -16.29
CA ALA A 295 21.60 -16.83 -16.82
C ALA A 295 22.83 -15.96 -16.56
N GLU A 296 23.01 -14.95 -17.41
CA GLU A 296 24.05 -13.94 -17.28
C GLU A 296 23.43 -12.60 -16.88
N ILE A 297 23.85 -12.04 -15.75
CA ILE A 297 23.44 -10.71 -15.27
C ILE A 297 24.39 -9.69 -15.90
N VAL A 298 23.86 -8.85 -16.78
CA VAL A 298 24.61 -7.80 -17.45
C VAL A 298 24.44 -6.48 -16.71
N THR A 299 25.54 -5.92 -16.20
CA THR A 299 25.59 -4.58 -15.62
C THR A 299 26.26 -3.59 -16.58
N ASN A 300 26.36 -2.33 -16.18
CA ASN A 300 27.12 -1.31 -16.91
C ASN A 300 28.65 -1.54 -16.89
N LEU A 301 29.17 -2.44 -16.05
CA LEU A 301 30.61 -2.68 -15.89
C LEU A 301 31.04 -4.06 -16.40
N ARG A 302 30.20 -5.07 -16.23
CA ARG A 302 30.57 -6.47 -16.48
C ARG A 302 29.34 -7.35 -16.71
N THR A 303 29.60 -8.53 -17.24
CA THR A 303 28.63 -9.63 -17.29
C THR A 303 29.01 -10.65 -16.23
N ILE A 304 28.05 -11.09 -15.42
CA ILE A 304 28.26 -11.95 -14.25
C ILE A 304 27.36 -13.18 -14.39
N PRO A 305 27.90 -14.40 -14.36
CA PRO A 305 27.07 -15.61 -14.30
C PRO A 305 26.18 -15.61 -13.05
N ALA A 306 24.93 -16.08 -13.14
CA ALA A 306 23.98 -16.09 -12.01
C ALA A 306 24.55 -16.78 -10.77
N ARG A 307 25.27 -17.89 -10.95
CA ARG A 307 25.94 -18.62 -9.86
C ARG A 307 26.97 -17.80 -9.08
N ASP A 308 27.55 -16.78 -9.71
CA ASP A 308 28.56 -15.90 -9.11
C ASP A 308 27.92 -14.60 -8.59
N PHE A 309 26.75 -14.23 -9.13
CA PHE A 309 26.00 -13.04 -8.73
C PHE A 309 25.28 -13.22 -7.39
N PHE A 310 24.76 -14.43 -7.10
CA PHE A 310 24.00 -14.74 -5.89
C PHE A 310 24.82 -15.40 -4.76
N GLN A 311 26.16 -15.37 -4.86
CA GLN A 311 27.07 -15.86 -3.81
C GLN A 311 27.31 -14.85 -2.70
#